data_AF-A0A927UMB8-F1
#
_entry.id   AF-A0A927UMB8-F1
#
_cell.length_a   1.000
_cell.length_b   1.000
_cell.length_c   1.000
_cell.angle_alpha   90.00
_cell.angle_beta   90.00
_cell.angle_gamma   90.00
#
_symmetry.space_group_name_H-M   'P 1'
#
loop_
_entity.id
_entity.type
_entity.pdbx_description
1 polymer ?
#
loop_
_entity_poly.entity_id
_entity_poly.type
_entity_poly.pdbx_seq_one_letter_code
_entity_poly.pdbx_strand_id
1 'polypeptide(L)'
;MKNVRDIINKVKIALDKPLERISISVKKNDSNTRKIHFTLTQEGVVYNLDNVKIAAIIGIKPDNKHFYNDCVIKDNEIQYTITGQSICVEGDVKCELVLFGSNDEEIASATFYIHVYEKLFDEDVVESTNEYKLLKAIIEESDANLKKTIEYAEQVEKLAKSMVIDKEELDEAITEAFNNIS
;
A
#
# COMPACT_ATOMS: atom_id res chain seq x y z
N MET A 1 16.80 -5.81 6.83
CA MET A 1 15.64 -4.91 6.84
C MET A 1 15.65 -4.11 8.13
N LYS A 2 15.63 -2.77 8.07
CA LYS A 2 15.38 -1.97 9.28
C LYS A 2 13.88 -2.03 9.55
N ASN A 3 13.48 -2.62 10.67
CA ASN A 3 12.11 -2.47 11.15
C ASN A 3 11.85 -0.96 11.33
N VAL A 4 10.77 -0.46 10.74
CA VAL A 4 10.29 0.90 10.99
C VAL A 4 10.05 0.99 12.50
N ARG A 5 10.60 2.03 13.14
CA ARG A 5 10.40 2.23 14.58
C ARG A 5 8.93 2.54 14.83
N ASP A 6 8.35 1.91 15.86
CA ASP A 6 7.02 2.25 16.35
C ASP A 6 6.94 3.75 16.66
N ILE A 7 5.97 4.44 16.06
CA ILE A 7 5.65 5.83 16.40
C ILE A 7 4.63 5.79 17.54
N ILE A 8 4.99 6.35 18.70
CA ILE A 8 4.15 6.34 19.90
C ILE A 8 3.61 7.76 20.16
N ASN A 9 2.28 7.90 20.16
CA ASN A 9 1.61 9.11 20.62
C ASN A 9 1.17 8.91 22.08
N LYS A 10 1.58 9.80 22.98
CA LYS A 10 1.16 9.77 24.39
C LYS A 10 0.02 10.75 24.63
N VAL A 11 -1.05 10.29 25.25
CA VAL A 11 -2.29 11.04 25.43
C VAL A 11 -2.76 10.91 26.87
N LYS A 12 -3.21 12.01 27.47
CA LYS A 12 -3.96 11.98 28.73
C LYS A 12 -5.43 12.09 28.42
N ILE A 13 -6.25 11.25 29.03
CA ILE A 13 -7.70 11.25 28.80
C ILE A 13 -8.44 11.08 30.14
N ALA A 14 -9.45 11.91 30.35
CA ALA A 14 -10.24 11.91 31.59
C ALA A 14 -11.31 10.81 31.59
N LEU A 15 -11.64 10.28 32.77
CA LEU A 15 -12.76 9.36 33.01
C LEU A 15 -14.04 10.09 33.46
N ASP A 16 -13.90 11.32 33.92
CA ASP A 16 -14.91 12.13 34.59
C ASP A 16 -15.39 13.33 33.75
N LYS A 17 -15.08 13.33 32.45
CA LYS A 17 -15.50 14.36 31.49
C LYS A 17 -16.25 13.75 30.32
N PRO A 18 -17.19 14.47 29.70
CA PRO A 18 -17.91 13.96 28.53
C PRO A 18 -17.05 13.95 27.25
N LEU A 19 -16.14 14.90 27.09
CA LEU A 19 -15.33 15.09 25.88
C LEU A 19 -13.98 15.73 26.23
N GLU A 20 -12.93 15.25 25.58
CA GLU A 20 -11.62 15.90 25.55
C GLU A 20 -11.28 16.24 24.08
N ARG A 21 -10.85 17.48 23.83
CA ARG A 21 -10.47 17.94 22.47
C ARG A 21 -9.08 17.45 22.10
N ILE A 22 -8.93 16.14 22.01
CA ILE A 22 -7.73 15.45 21.56
C ILE A 22 -7.98 14.99 20.12
N SER A 23 -7.08 15.34 19.22
CA SER A 23 -7.07 14.84 17.85
C SER A 23 -5.71 14.27 17.52
N ILE A 24 -5.67 12.98 17.19
CA ILE A 24 -4.47 12.27 16.77
C ILE A 24 -4.57 12.09 15.26
N SER A 25 -3.68 12.73 14.50
CA SER A 25 -3.71 12.65 13.04
C SER A 25 -2.98 11.41 12.53
N VAL A 26 -3.70 10.57 11.80
CA VAL A 26 -3.20 9.31 11.25
C VAL A 26 -3.46 9.27 9.76
N LYS A 27 -2.45 8.87 8.99
CA LYS A 27 -2.60 8.69 7.55
C LYS A 27 -3.34 7.38 7.29
N LYS A 28 -4.33 7.39 6.38
CA LYS A 28 -5.04 6.19 5.95
C LYS A 28 -4.06 5.08 5.53
N ASN A 29 -4.37 3.85 5.93
CA ASN A 29 -3.58 2.64 5.69
C ASN A 29 -2.15 2.61 6.30
N ASP A 30 -1.75 3.61 7.10
CA ASP A 30 -0.52 3.58 7.92
C ASP A 30 -0.75 2.76 9.20
N SER A 31 -1.06 1.47 9.00
CA SER A 31 -1.44 0.53 10.06
C SER A 31 -0.23 -0.21 10.65
N ASN A 32 -0.36 -0.68 11.90
CA ASN A 32 0.61 -1.55 12.59
C ASN A 32 2.00 -0.93 12.90
N THR A 33 2.22 0.35 12.57
CA THR A 33 3.44 1.11 12.88
C THR A 33 3.21 2.21 13.92
N ARG A 34 1.95 2.50 14.24
CA ARG A 34 1.54 3.60 15.13
C ARG A 34 0.79 3.08 16.35
N LYS A 35 1.21 3.56 17.52
CA LYS A 35 0.60 3.25 18.81
C LYS A 35 0.12 4.53 19.49
N ILE A 36 -0.95 4.40 20.27
CA ILE A 36 -1.43 5.43 21.17
C ILE A 36 -1.34 4.88 22.59
N HIS A 37 -0.64 5.59 23.46
CA HIS A 37 -0.49 5.27 24.86
C HIS A 37 -1.30 6.26 25.67
N PHE A 38 -2.35 5.78 26.32
CA PHE A 38 -3.26 6.58 27.12
C PHE A 38 -2.89 6.51 28.60
N THR A 39 -2.75 7.67 29.23
CA THR A 39 -2.75 7.82 30.68
C THR A 39 -4.13 8.31 31.09
N LEU A 40 -4.82 7.53 31.92
CA LEU A 40 -6.14 7.90 32.40
C LEU A 40 -6.03 8.89 33.55
N THR A 41 -6.98 9.83 33.64
CA THR A 41 -7.11 10.75 34.77
C THR A 41 -8.53 10.78 35.31
N GLN A 42 -8.68 10.99 36.61
CA GLN A 42 -9.95 11.27 37.27
C GLN A 42 -9.73 12.49 38.15
N GLU A 43 -10.59 13.51 38.02
CA GLU A 43 -10.47 14.80 38.71
C GLU A 43 -9.09 15.45 38.52
N GLY A 44 -8.48 15.23 37.35
CA GLY A 44 -7.15 15.74 36.99
C GLY A 44 -5.96 14.98 37.59
N VAL A 45 -6.19 13.96 38.42
CA VAL A 45 -5.15 13.08 38.99
C VAL A 45 -5.02 11.82 38.13
N VAL A 46 -3.80 11.29 38.00
CA VAL A 46 -3.57 10.02 37.28
C VAL A 46 -4.34 8.90 37.95
N TYR A 47 -5.18 8.21 37.16
CA TYR A 47 -5.94 7.07 37.60
C TYR A 47 -5.06 5.80 37.58
N ASN A 48 -5.16 4.98 38.63
CA ASN A 48 -4.40 3.73 38.75
C ASN A 48 -5.17 2.57 38.10
N LEU A 49 -4.50 1.81 37.24
CA LEU A 49 -5.05 0.70 36.47
C LEU A 49 -4.95 -0.67 37.18
N ASP A 50 -4.44 -0.75 38.41
CA ASP A 50 -4.21 -2.02 39.14
C ASP A 50 -5.47 -2.93 39.21
N ASN A 51 -6.66 -2.32 39.28
CA ASN A 51 -7.95 -3.03 39.36
C ASN A 51 -8.61 -3.28 37.99
N VAL A 52 -8.04 -2.74 36.91
CA VAL A 52 -8.56 -2.90 35.54
C VAL A 52 -8.02 -4.20 34.95
N LYS A 53 -8.91 -5.07 34.47
CA LYS A 53 -8.57 -6.37 33.88
C LYS A 53 -8.54 -6.34 32.37
N ILE A 54 -9.49 -5.63 31.77
CA ILE A 54 -9.62 -5.51 30.32
C ILE A 54 -9.76 -4.03 29.99
N ALA A 55 -9.10 -3.60 28.93
CA ALA A 55 -9.29 -2.31 28.32
C ALA A 55 -9.49 -2.49 26.82
N ALA A 56 -10.46 -1.78 26.25
CA ALA A 56 -10.72 -1.78 24.83
C ALA A 56 -10.97 -0.35 24.34
N ILE A 57 -10.76 -0.14 23.04
CA ILE A 57 -11.17 1.06 22.35
C ILE A 57 -12.37 0.75 21.47
N ILE A 58 -13.39 1.61 21.59
CA ILE A 58 -14.55 1.62 20.71
C ILE A 58 -14.46 2.85 19.84
N GLY A 59 -14.73 2.71 18.55
CA GLY A 59 -14.76 3.85 17.64
C GLY A 59 -15.90 3.78 16.63
N ILE A 60 -16.44 4.95 16.31
CA ILE A 60 -17.42 5.19 15.26
C ILE A 60 -16.70 5.93 14.14
N LYS A 61 -16.59 5.28 12.99
CA LYS A 61 -15.96 5.85 11.80
C LYS A 61 -16.93 6.77 11.06
N PRO A 62 -16.45 7.61 10.12
CA PRO A 62 -17.30 8.48 9.30
C PRO A 62 -18.36 7.74 8.46
N ASP A 63 -18.13 6.47 8.12
CA ASP A 63 -19.13 5.61 7.45
C ASP A 63 -20.19 5.02 8.41
N ASN A 64 -20.24 5.50 9.65
CA ASN A 64 -21.08 5.03 10.76
C ASN A 64 -20.87 3.56 11.16
N LYS A 65 -19.81 2.90 10.67
CA LYS A 65 -19.44 1.56 11.14
C LYS A 65 -18.60 1.67 12.40
N HIS A 66 -18.85 0.72 13.30
CA HIS A 66 -18.14 0.60 14.55
C HIS A 66 -16.92 -0.30 14.41
N PHE A 67 -15.93 -0.11 15.29
CA PHE A 67 -14.94 -1.13 15.61
C PHE A 67 -14.79 -1.25 17.12
N TYR A 68 -14.30 -2.41 17.54
CA TYR A 68 -13.93 -2.72 18.91
C TYR A 68 -12.59 -3.43 18.84
N ASN A 69 -11.57 -2.91 19.53
CA ASN A 69 -10.25 -3.50 19.58
C ASN A 69 -9.74 -3.55 21.03
N ASP A 70 -9.22 -4.72 21.43
CA ASP A 70 -8.55 -4.88 22.71
C ASP A 70 -7.29 -4.01 22.77
N CYS A 71 -7.01 -3.49 23.97
CA CYS A 71 -5.82 -2.72 24.28
C CYS A 71 -4.93 -3.47 25.27
N VAL A 72 -3.63 -3.17 25.25
CA VAL A 72 -2.67 -3.73 26.21
C VAL A 72 -2.54 -2.78 27.39
N ILE A 73 -2.77 -3.27 28.61
CA ILE A 73 -2.50 -2.51 29.84
C ILE A 73 -1.05 -2.80 30.26
N LYS A 74 -0.21 -1.78 30.33
CA LYS A 74 1.19 -1.91 30.74
C LYS A 74 1.75 -0.58 31.26
N ASP A 75 2.53 -0.63 32.32
CA ASP A 75 3.21 0.55 32.91
C ASP A 75 2.24 1.69 33.27
N ASN A 76 1.04 1.35 33.78
CA ASN A 76 -0.08 2.26 34.04
C ASN A 76 -0.52 3.11 32.82
N GLU A 77 -0.30 2.58 31.61
CA GLU A 77 -0.80 3.11 30.35
C GLU A 77 -1.70 2.06 29.67
N ILE A 78 -2.72 2.52 28.92
CA ILE A 78 -3.47 1.70 27.97
C ILE A 78 -2.85 1.91 26.60
N GLN A 79 -2.37 0.84 25.98
CA GLN A 79 -1.65 0.87 24.71
C GLN A 79 -2.53 0.31 23.60
N TYR A 80 -2.91 1.19 22.68
CA TYR A 80 -3.67 0.83 21.49
C TYR A 80 -2.76 0.83 20.25
N THR A 81 -2.72 -0.27 19.52
CA THR A 81 -2.07 -0.34 18.21
C THR A 81 -3.10 -0.04 17.13
N ILE A 82 -2.87 1.00 16.34
CA ILE A 82 -3.83 1.41 15.32
C ILE A 82 -3.94 0.32 14.24
N THR A 83 -5.14 -0.19 14.07
CA THR A 83 -5.47 -1.22 13.07
C THR A 83 -5.89 -0.58 11.75
N GLY A 84 -5.75 -1.31 10.64
CA GLY A 84 -6.25 -0.86 9.33
C GLY A 84 -7.76 -0.57 9.34
N GLN A 85 -8.55 -1.35 10.08
CA GLN A 85 -10.00 -1.12 10.22
C GLN A 85 -10.31 0.23 10.85
N SER A 86 -9.54 0.67 11.85
CA SER A 86 -9.78 1.96 12.52
C SER A 86 -9.46 3.17 11.65
N ILE A 87 -8.70 3.01 10.57
CA ILE A 87 -8.23 4.10 9.71
C ILE A 87 -8.54 3.88 8.22
N CYS A 88 -9.50 3.02 7.89
CA CYS A 88 -9.83 2.71 6.50
C CYS A 88 -10.76 3.76 5.83
N VAL A 89 -11.32 4.69 6.61
CA VAL A 89 -12.23 5.74 6.13
C VAL A 89 -11.68 7.09 6.58
N GLU A 90 -11.58 8.04 5.65
CA GLU A 90 -11.11 9.41 5.91
C GLU A 90 -12.13 10.21 6.72
N GLY A 91 -11.62 11.10 7.57
CA GLY A 91 -12.40 11.94 8.47
C GLY A 91 -12.17 11.61 9.94
N ASP A 92 -13.01 12.17 10.79
CA ASP A 92 -12.89 12.04 12.25
C ASP A 92 -13.56 10.75 12.74
N VAL A 93 -12.75 9.87 13.32
CA VAL A 93 -13.20 8.70 14.03
C VAL A 93 -13.43 9.09 15.48
N LYS A 94 -14.69 9.02 15.94
CA LYS A 94 -15.08 9.31 17.33
C LYS A 94 -14.80 8.08 18.19
N CYS A 95 -14.00 8.21 19.24
CA CYS A 95 -13.53 7.10 20.05
C CYS A 95 -13.77 7.31 21.55
N GLU A 96 -13.85 6.22 22.29
CA GLU A 96 -13.73 6.17 23.74
C GLU A 96 -13.01 4.89 24.17
N LEU A 97 -12.40 4.91 25.35
CA LEU A 97 -11.88 3.70 26.00
C LEU A 97 -12.94 3.15 26.94
N VAL A 98 -13.09 1.83 26.96
CA VAL A 98 -13.93 1.12 27.92
C VAL A 98 -13.05 0.20 28.75
N LEU A 99 -13.23 0.26 30.06
CA LEU A 99 -12.46 -0.48 31.06
C LEU A 99 -13.39 -1.42 31.81
N PHE A 100 -12.94 -2.65 32.02
CA PHE A 100 -13.62 -3.62 32.86
C PHE A 100 -12.78 -3.93 34.10
N GLY A 101 -13.37 -3.70 35.26
CA GLY A 101 -12.78 -4.01 36.57
C GLY A 101 -12.88 -5.49 36.93
N SER A 102 -12.44 -5.82 38.15
CA SER A 102 -12.47 -7.22 38.64
C SER A 102 -13.85 -7.68 39.13
N ASN A 103 -14.79 -6.76 39.34
CA ASN A 103 -16.11 -7.01 39.92
C ASN A 103 -17.25 -6.72 38.91
N ASP A 104 -17.04 -6.97 37.61
CA ASP A 104 -17.98 -6.62 36.53
C ASP A 104 -18.32 -5.11 36.45
N GLU A 105 -17.44 -4.26 37.00
CA GLU A 105 -17.51 -2.81 36.88
C GLU A 105 -17.08 -2.37 35.48
N GLU A 106 -17.85 -1.47 34.85
CA GLU A 106 -17.54 -0.87 33.56
C GLU A 106 -17.39 0.66 33.70
N ILE A 107 -16.30 1.21 33.15
CA ILE A 107 -16.06 2.65 33.11
C ILE A 107 -15.62 3.04 31.70
N ALA A 108 -16.24 4.08 31.14
CA ALA A 108 -15.83 4.66 29.86
C ALA A 108 -15.03 5.96 30.07
N SER A 109 -14.07 6.23 29.19
CA SER A 109 -13.38 7.53 29.16
C SER A 109 -14.23 8.61 28.51
N ALA A 110 -13.79 9.86 28.65
CA ALA A 110 -14.23 10.94 27.77
C ALA A 110 -14.08 10.53 26.29
N THR A 111 -14.98 11.04 25.45
CA THR A 111 -14.82 10.90 24.00
C THR A 111 -13.57 11.66 23.54
N PHE A 112 -12.88 11.13 22.52
CA PHE A 112 -11.80 11.79 21.78
C PHE A 112 -11.88 11.44 20.28
N TYR A 113 -10.97 12.01 19.47
CA TYR A 113 -10.98 11.80 18.03
C TYR A 113 -9.63 11.32 17.48
N ILE A 114 -9.70 10.42 16.50
CA ILE A 114 -8.59 10.10 15.59
C ILE A 114 -8.95 10.70 14.24
N HIS A 115 -8.12 11.63 13.75
CA HIS A 115 -8.33 12.27 12.45
C HIS A 115 -7.59 11.48 11.36
N VAL A 116 -8.35 10.86 10.46
CA VAL A 116 -7.81 10.06 9.36
C VAL A 116 -7.74 10.92 8.10
N TYR A 117 -6.54 11.07 7.53
CA TYR A 117 -6.32 11.85 6.32
C TYR A 117 -5.70 11.01 5.20
N GLU A 118 -5.88 11.46 3.96
CA GLU A 118 -5.48 10.75 2.76
C GLU A 118 -3.97 10.45 2.68
N LYS A 119 -3.64 9.37 1.97
CA LYS A 119 -2.28 9.13 1.50
C LYS A 119 -2.12 9.90 0.18
N LEU A 120 -0.97 10.54 -0.02
CA LEU A 120 -0.67 11.29 -1.25
C LEU A 120 -0.67 10.43 -2.52
N PHE A 121 -0.56 9.11 -2.37
CA PHE A 121 -0.54 8.15 -3.47
C PHE A 121 -1.27 6.88 -3.05
N ASP A 122 -2.40 6.58 -3.70
CA ASP A 122 -2.98 5.24 -3.70
C ASP A 122 -2.17 4.32 -4.63
N GLU A 123 -2.15 3.02 -4.34
CA GLU A 123 -1.40 2.04 -5.14
C GLU A 123 -1.83 2.03 -6.62
N ASP A 124 -3.05 2.47 -6.91
CA ASP A 124 -3.61 2.60 -8.26
C ASP A 124 -3.07 3.79 -9.08
N VAL A 125 -2.29 4.70 -8.46
CA VAL A 125 -1.75 5.90 -9.15
C VAL A 125 -0.49 5.59 -9.97
N VAL A 126 0.14 4.42 -9.76
CA VAL A 126 1.37 4.02 -10.48
C VAL A 126 1.14 3.93 -12.01
N GLU A 127 -0.08 3.60 -12.46
CA GLU A 127 -0.41 3.57 -13.89
C GLU A 127 -0.61 4.95 -14.52
N SER A 128 -0.72 6.01 -13.71
CA SER A 128 -1.07 7.36 -14.18
C SER A 128 0.12 8.31 -14.33
N THR A 129 1.33 7.92 -13.91
CA THR A 129 2.54 8.75 -14.04
C THR A 129 3.03 8.83 -15.49
N ASN A 130 3.44 10.04 -15.91
CA ASN A 130 3.96 10.30 -17.26
C ASN A 130 5.15 9.39 -17.62
N GLU A 131 5.95 9.02 -16.61
CA GLU A 131 7.07 8.12 -16.71
C GLU A 131 6.66 6.69 -17.09
N TYR A 132 5.53 6.19 -16.57
CA TYR A 132 4.99 4.88 -16.93
C TYR A 132 4.48 4.88 -18.38
N LYS A 133 3.76 5.94 -18.78
CA LYS A 133 3.30 6.12 -20.17
C LYS A 133 4.49 6.21 -21.14
N LEU A 134 5.54 6.94 -20.75
CA LEU A 134 6.77 7.05 -21.54
C LEU A 134 7.48 5.71 -21.67
N LEU A 135 7.62 4.95 -20.57
CA LEU A 135 8.24 3.63 -20.60
C LEU A 135 7.44 2.66 -21.50
N LYS A 136 6.11 2.66 -21.39
CA LYS A 136 5.25 1.82 -22.24
C LYS A 136 5.42 2.18 -23.72
N ALA A 137 5.43 3.47 -24.06
CA ALA A 137 5.66 3.94 -25.42
C ALA A 137 7.04 3.51 -25.96
N ILE A 138 8.09 3.59 -25.15
CA ILE A 138 9.45 3.14 -25.53
C ILE A 138 9.47 1.63 -25.80
N ILE A 139 8.77 0.83 -24.99
CA ILE A 139 8.68 -0.63 -25.18
C ILE A 139 7.93 -0.93 -26.49
N GLU A 140 6.77 -0.31 -26.71
CA GLU A 140 5.98 -0.50 -27.94
C GLU A 140 6.76 -0.11 -29.20
N GLU A 141 7.53 0.99 -29.15
CA GLU A 141 8.40 1.40 -30.26
C GLU A 141 9.55 0.40 -30.50
N SER A 142 10.18 -0.09 -29.43
CA SER A 142 11.23 -1.11 -29.50
C SER A 142 10.73 -2.41 -30.15
N ASP A 143 9.55 -2.88 -29.75
CA ASP A 143 8.93 -4.09 -30.32
C ASP A 143 8.59 -3.91 -31.80
N ALA A 144 8.07 -2.74 -32.19
CA ALA A 144 7.82 -2.42 -33.60
C ALA A 144 9.10 -2.41 -34.43
N ASN A 145 10.19 -1.88 -33.88
CA ASN A 145 11.50 -1.86 -34.54
C ASN A 145 12.12 -3.26 -34.64
N LEU A 146 11.95 -4.09 -33.63
CA LEU A 146 12.40 -5.49 -33.65
C LEU A 146 11.67 -6.27 -34.75
N LYS A 147 10.35 -6.12 -34.85
CA LYS A 147 9.55 -6.79 -35.90
C LYS A 147 9.99 -6.38 -37.30
N LYS A 148 10.19 -5.08 -37.54
CA LYS A 148 10.72 -4.59 -38.84
C LYS A 148 12.10 -5.19 -39.14
N THR A 149 12.97 -5.30 -38.14
CA THR A 149 14.32 -5.85 -38.31
C THR A 149 14.28 -7.33 -38.72
N ILE A 150 13.37 -8.11 -38.12
CA ILE A 150 13.13 -9.51 -38.51
C ILE A 150 12.61 -9.59 -39.94
N GLU A 151 11.61 -8.77 -40.30
CA GLU A 151 11.06 -8.72 -41.66
C GLU A 151 12.13 -8.33 -42.71
N TYR A 152 13.04 -7.40 -42.38
CA TYR A 152 14.17 -7.07 -43.25
C TYR A 152 15.15 -8.25 -43.39
N ALA A 153 15.47 -8.96 -42.31
CA ALA A 153 16.36 -10.11 -42.34
C ALA A 153 15.80 -11.24 -43.22
N GLU A 154 14.50 -11.54 -43.11
CA GLU A 154 13.81 -12.53 -43.94
C GLU A 154 13.84 -12.15 -45.44
N GLN A 155 13.65 -10.86 -45.75
CA GLN A 155 13.74 -10.37 -47.13
C GLN A 155 15.15 -10.52 -47.70
N VAL A 156 16.19 -10.20 -46.92
CA VAL A 156 17.59 -10.38 -47.32
C VAL A 156 17.90 -11.85 -47.56
N GLU A 157 17.44 -12.75 -46.70
CA GLU A 157 17.63 -14.20 -46.89
C GLU A 157 16.97 -14.69 -48.17
N LYS A 158 15.74 -14.24 -48.45
CA LYS A 158 15.03 -14.57 -49.69
C LYS A 158 15.74 -14.07 -50.94
N LEU A 159 16.23 -12.83 -50.91
CA LEU A 159 17.02 -12.23 -51.99
C LEU A 159 18.32 -13.01 -52.22
N ALA A 160 19.04 -13.36 -51.14
CA ALA A 160 20.27 -14.15 -51.22
C ALA A 160 20.03 -15.53 -51.87
N LYS A 161 18.93 -16.21 -51.52
CA LYS A 161 18.54 -17.48 -52.16
C LYS A 161 18.25 -17.35 -53.66
N SER A 162 17.66 -16.22 -54.09
CA SER A 162 17.39 -15.97 -55.51
C SER A 162 18.60 -15.53 -56.34
N MET A 163 19.69 -15.08 -55.69
CA MET A 163 20.93 -14.67 -56.36
C MET A 163 21.92 -15.82 -56.59
N VAL A 164 21.73 -16.96 -55.92
CA VAL A 164 22.46 -18.18 -56.27
C VAL A 164 21.89 -18.66 -57.60
N ILE A 165 22.57 -18.31 -58.70
CA ILE A 165 22.38 -18.98 -59.99
C ILE A 165 22.56 -20.47 -59.71
N ASP A 166 21.54 -21.28 -60.02
CA ASP A 166 21.63 -22.70 -59.79
C ASP A 166 22.85 -23.22 -60.54
N LYS A 167 23.74 -23.90 -59.83
CA LYS A 167 25.01 -24.36 -60.41
C LYS A 167 24.74 -25.28 -61.60
N GLU A 168 23.58 -25.95 -61.60
CA GLU A 168 23.08 -26.76 -62.70
C GLU A 168 22.73 -25.94 -63.95
N GLU A 169 22.07 -24.77 -63.83
CA GLU A 169 21.75 -23.91 -64.98
C GLU A 169 23.01 -23.31 -65.63
N LEU A 170 24.05 -23.04 -64.82
CA LEU A 170 25.34 -22.56 -65.33
C LEU A 170 26.10 -23.67 -66.06
N ASP A 171 26.10 -24.89 -65.53
CA ASP A 171 26.76 -26.04 -66.16
C ASP A 171 26.04 -26.45 -67.47
N GLU A 172 24.71 -26.37 -67.53
CA GLU A 172 23.94 -26.58 -68.77
C GLU A 172 24.27 -25.50 -69.81
N ALA A 173 24.24 -24.21 -69.44
CA ALA A 173 24.55 -23.12 -70.36
C ALA A 173 25.99 -23.17 -70.89
N ILE A 174 26.95 -23.60 -70.07
CA ILE A 174 28.34 -23.83 -70.50
C ILE A 174 28.41 -25.01 -71.48
N THR A 175 27.70 -26.11 -71.19
CA THR A 175 27.69 -27.30 -72.06
C THR A 175 27.07 -27.00 -73.42
N GLU A 176 25.97 -26.24 -73.45
CA GLU A 176 25.28 -25.84 -74.68
C GLU A 176 26.14 -24.88 -75.52
N ALA A 177 26.85 -23.95 -74.87
CA ALA A 177 27.77 -23.04 -75.55
C ALA A 177 28.97 -23.78 -76.19
N PHE A 178 29.52 -24.81 -75.53
CA PHE A 178 30.62 -25.61 -76.09
C PHE A 178 30.20 -26.44 -77.32
N ASN A 179 29.00 -27.02 -77.29
CA ASN A 179 28.50 -27.85 -78.38
C ASN A 179 28.21 -27.06 -79.67
N ASN A 180 27.93 -25.75 -79.57
CA ASN A 180 27.64 -24.90 -80.72
C ASN A 180 28.91 -24.39 -81.46
N ILE A 181 30.11 -24.70 -80.96
CA ILE A 181 31.39 -24.22 -81.52
C ILE A 181 32.25 -25.38 -82.05
N SER A 182 31.80 -26.64 -81.92
CA SER A 182 32.42 -27.83 -82.54
C SER A 182 31.69 -28.22 -83.83
#